data_AF-A0A2D9FSQ3-F1
#
_entry.id   AF-A0A2D9FSQ3-F1
#
_cell.length_a   1.000
_cell.length_b   1.000
_cell.length_c   1.000
_cell.angle_alpha   90.00
_cell.angle_beta   90.00
_cell.angle_gamma   90.00
#
_symmetry.space_group_name_H-M   'P 1'
#
loop_
_entity.id
_entity.type
_entity.pdbx_description
1 polymer ?
#
loop_
_entity_poly.entity_id
_entity_poly.type
_entity_poly.pdbx_seq_one_letter_code
_entity_poly.pdbx_strand_id
1 'polypeptide(L)'
;MRKKNDIETELDQKEFENEINRDLSHQYNKIEVKEKLTEGKNPYVLGGMNFFVTLVILEIFYWVVKANVNFFTLGFSLEFFGTLDPFIHIAILVLCVNSVIQKRSVLDSIIDRWPF
;
A
#
# COMPACT_ATOMS: atom_id res chain seq x y z
N MET A 1 22.78 -36.76 -27.38
CA MET A 1 22.06 -36.40 -26.14
C MET A 1 22.63 -35.14 -25.48
N ARG A 2 23.94 -34.95 -25.37
CA ARG A 2 24.56 -33.71 -24.80
C ARG A 2 24.06 -32.38 -25.42
N LYS A 3 24.12 -32.26 -26.76
CA LYS A 3 23.65 -31.04 -27.46
C LYS A 3 22.18 -30.67 -27.23
N LYS A 4 21.32 -31.63 -26.84
CA LYS A 4 19.89 -31.36 -26.59
C LYS A 4 19.68 -30.75 -25.19
N ASN A 5 20.45 -31.22 -24.21
CA ASN A 5 20.49 -30.67 -22.86
C ASN A 5 21.04 -29.25 -22.83
N ASP A 6 22.10 -28.97 -23.60
CA ASP A 6 22.72 -27.64 -23.62
C ASP A 6 21.76 -26.59 -24.21
N ILE A 7 20.93 -26.98 -25.19
CA ILE A 7 19.91 -26.12 -25.81
C ILE A 7 18.72 -25.88 -24.87
N GLU A 8 18.25 -26.90 -24.14
CA GLU A 8 17.20 -26.73 -23.12
C GLU A 8 17.68 -25.82 -21.97
N THR A 9 18.94 -25.96 -21.55
CA THR A 9 19.51 -25.12 -20.47
C THR A 9 19.65 -23.65 -20.91
N GLU A 10 20.02 -23.39 -22.17
CA GLU A 10 20.05 -22.03 -22.73
C GLU A 10 18.65 -21.42 -22.93
N LEU A 11 17.65 -22.24 -23.29
CA LEU A 11 16.26 -21.79 -23.42
C LEU A 11 15.67 -21.43 -22.06
N ASP A 12 15.91 -22.25 -21.03
CA ASP A 12 15.49 -21.96 -19.66
C ASP A 12 16.16 -20.70 -19.11
N GLN A 13 17.45 -20.48 -19.39
CA GLN A 13 18.15 -19.24 -19.02
C GLN A 13 17.58 -18.00 -19.72
N LYS A 14 17.23 -18.11 -21.00
CA LYS A 14 16.61 -17.01 -21.75
C LYS A 14 15.18 -16.72 -21.31
N GLU A 15 14.39 -17.73 -20.96
CA GLU A 15 13.07 -17.52 -20.39
C GLU A 15 13.17 -16.84 -19.02
N PHE A 16 14.12 -17.26 -18.19
CA PHE A 16 14.38 -16.65 -16.90
C PHE A 16 14.88 -15.20 -17.02
N GLU A 17 15.78 -14.90 -17.95
CA GLU A 17 16.21 -13.53 -18.25
C GLU A 17 15.07 -12.66 -18.79
N ASN A 18 14.19 -13.22 -19.64
CA ASN A 18 13.01 -12.50 -20.11
C ASN A 18 12.02 -12.21 -18.99
N GLU A 19 11.85 -13.15 -18.05
CA GLU A 19 10.95 -12.97 -16.92
C GLU A 19 11.49 -11.90 -15.96
N ILE A 20 12.80 -11.93 -15.69
CA ILE A 20 13.51 -10.90 -14.92
C ILE A 20 13.42 -9.53 -15.61
N ASN A 21 13.67 -9.45 -16.92
CA ASN A 21 13.59 -8.19 -17.66
C ASN A 21 12.17 -7.64 -17.72
N ARG A 22 11.16 -8.52 -17.81
CA ARG A 22 9.76 -8.13 -17.76
C ARG A 22 9.39 -7.57 -16.38
N ASP A 23 9.86 -8.20 -15.31
CA ASP A 23 9.61 -7.75 -13.95
C ASP A 23 10.33 -6.42 -13.64
N LEU A 24 11.60 -6.30 -14.06
CA LEU A 24 12.35 -5.04 -14.01
C LEU A 24 11.66 -3.93 -14.80
N SER A 25 11.21 -4.21 -16.03
CA SER A 25 10.47 -3.25 -16.87
C SER A 25 9.17 -2.79 -16.21
N HIS A 26 8.44 -3.70 -15.56
CA HIS A 26 7.25 -3.34 -14.79
C HIS A 26 7.56 -2.45 -13.58
N GLN A 27 8.64 -2.73 -12.85
CA GLN A 27 9.09 -1.90 -11.75
C GLN A 27 9.55 -0.52 -12.22
N TYR A 28 10.31 -0.43 -13.32
CA TYR A 28 10.72 0.84 -13.93
C TYR A 28 9.53 1.67 -14.41
N ASN A 29 8.54 1.06 -15.07
CA ASN A 29 7.32 1.75 -15.48
C ASN A 29 6.53 2.30 -14.28
N LYS A 30 6.40 1.54 -13.18
CA LYS A 30 5.76 2.03 -11.95
C LYS A 30 6.51 3.22 -11.36
N ILE A 31 7.85 3.18 -11.35
CA ILE A 31 8.69 4.26 -10.85
C ILE A 31 8.57 5.50 -11.74
N GLU A 32 8.64 5.34 -13.06
CA GLU A 32 8.57 6.44 -14.03
C GLU A 32 7.20 7.15 -13.98
N VAL A 33 6.10 6.41 -13.83
CA VAL A 33 4.77 7.00 -13.65
C VAL A 33 4.69 7.77 -12.33
N LYS A 34 5.29 7.23 -11.26
CA LYS A 34 5.34 7.90 -9.95
C LYS A 34 6.18 9.16 -10.01
N GLU A 35 7.33 9.13 -10.69
CA GLU A 35 8.20 10.28 -10.95
C GLU A 35 7.48 11.35 -11.78
N LYS A 36 6.82 10.99 -12.89
CA LYS A 36 6.04 11.97 -13.68
C LYS A 36 4.89 12.62 -12.91
N LEU A 37 4.26 11.90 -11.98
CA LEU A 37 3.19 12.45 -11.12
C LEU A 37 3.71 13.31 -9.95
N THR A 38 5.01 13.20 -9.65
CA THR A 38 5.70 13.91 -8.55
C THR A 38 6.71 14.94 -9.02
N GLU A 39 7.05 14.95 -10.31
CA GLU A 39 7.91 15.93 -10.97
C GLU A 39 7.35 17.35 -10.75
N GLY A 40 8.17 18.21 -10.16
CA GLY A 40 7.80 19.59 -9.82
C GLY A 40 6.95 19.77 -8.55
N LYS A 41 6.58 18.71 -7.83
CA LYS A 41 5.85 18.83 -6.55
C LYS A 41 6.82 18.97 -5.37
N ASN A 42 6.57 19.97 -4.53
CA ASN A 42 7.35 20.19 -3.31
C ASN A 42 7.24 18.96 -2.37
N PRO A 43 8.36 18.45 -1.82
CA PRO A 43 8.36 17.30 -0.92
C PRO A 43 7.44 17.47 0.30
N TYR A 44 7.21 18.69 0.79
CA TYR A 44 6.26 18.96 1.88
C TYR A 44 4.80 18.77 1.44
N VAL A 45 4.47 19.12 0.19
CA VAL A 45 3.13 18.93 -0.39
C VAL A 45 2.84 17.44 -0.59
N LEU A 46 3.84 16.67 -1.02
CA LEU A 46 3.75 15.21 -1.13
C LEU A 46 3.57 14.53 0.22
N GLY A 47 4.33 14.96 1.24
CA GLY A 47 4.15 14.51 2.61
C GLY A 47 2.75 14.81 3.13
N GLY A 48 2.27 16.05 2.97
CA GLY A 48 0.93 16.44 3.37
C GLY A 48 -0.16 15.63 2.67
N MET A 49 -0.04 15.40 1.36
CA MET A 49 -1.00 14.61 0.59
C MET A 49 -1.06 13.16 1.10
N ASN A 50 0.08 12.53 1.33
CA ASN A 50 0.14 11.17 1.89
C ASN A 50 -0.47 11.11 3.30
N PHE A 51 -0.21 12.13 4.14
CA PHE A 51 -0.80 12.23 5.48
C PHE A 51 -2.32 12.31 5.42
N PHE A 52 -2.87 13.26 4.66
CA PHE A 52 -4.32 13.49 4.60
C PHE A 52 -5.05 12.34 3.93
N VAL A 53 -4.51 11.77 2.85
CA VAL A 53 -5.10 10.60 2.19
C VAL A 53 -5.15 9.41 3.16
N THR A 54 -4.06 9.14 3.87
CA THR A 54 -3.99 8.06 4.85
C THR A 54 -4.97 8.30 6.02
N LEU A 55 -5.05 9.54 6.51
CA LEU A 55 -5.95 9.91 7.59
C LEU A 55 -7.40 9.69 7.20
N VAL A 56 -7.82 10.23 6.05
CA VAL A 56 -9.21 10.11 5.58
C VAL A 56 -9.60 8.65 5.39
N ILE A 57 -8.74 7.83 4.80
CA ILE A 57 -9.03 6.41 4.55
C ILE A 57 -9.17 5.64 5.87
N LEU A 58 -8.24 5.82 6.80
CA LEU A 58 -8.27 5.10 8.09
C LEU A 58 -9.45 5.54 8.95
N GLU A 59 -9.79 6.83 8.97
CA GLU A 59 -10.96 7.35 9.69
C GLU A 59 -12.28 6.82 9.11
N ILE A 60 -12.42 6.83 7.78
CA ILE A 60 -13.61 6.27 7.12
C ILE A 60 -13.72 4.77 7.42
N PHE A 61 -12.61 4.04 7.30
CA PHE A 61 -12.59 2.60 7.60
C PHE A 61 -13.00 2.33 9.05
N TYR A 62 -12.43 3.07 9.99
CA TYR A 62 -12.77 2.96 11.40
C TYR A 62 -14.24 3.26 11.66
N TRP A 63 -14.78 4.33 11.08
CA TRP A 63 -16.18 4.70 11.22
C TRP A 63 -17.11 3.61 10.67
N VAL A 64 -16.78 3.03 9.51
CA VAL A 64 -17.53 1.91 8.92
C VAL A 64 -17.51 0.70 9.85
N VAL A 65 -16.35 0.33 10.40
CA VAL A 65 -16.25 -0.80 11.35
C VAL A 65 -17.07 -0.52 12.61
N LYS A 66 -16.92 0.66 13.22
CA LYS A 66 -17.69 1.07 14.41
C LYS A 66 -19.19 1.05 14.15
N ALA A 67 -19.65 1.59 13.03
CA ALA A 67 -21.06 1.59 12.64
C ALA A 67 -21.61 0.17 12.47
N ASN A 68 -20.86 -0.72 11.79
CA ASN A 68 -21.26 -2.11 11.62
C ASN A 68 -21.33 -2.85 12.96
N VAL A 69 -20.30 -2.76 13.80
CA VAL A 69 -20.28 -3.42 15.11
C VAL A 69 -21.43 -2.91 15.98
N ASN A 70 -21.69 -1.59 15.96
CA ASN A 70 -22.79 -1.01 16.73
C ASN A 70 -24.16 -1.49 16.23
N PHE A 71 -24.33 -1.63 14.91
CA PHE A 71 -25.53 -2.20 14.29
C PHE A 71 -25.76 -3.66 14.72
N PHE A 72 -24.72 -4.50 14.65
CA PHE A 72 -24.80 -5.92 15.05
C PHE A 72 -25.02 -6.11 16.55
N THR A 73 -24.49 -5.21 17.37
CA THR A 73 -24.64 -5.25 18.83
C THR A 73 -25.83 -4.45 19.34
N LEU A 74 -26.71 -3.94 18.46
CA LEU A 74 -27.90 -3.15 18.82
C LEU A 74 -27.61 -1.97 19.78
N GLY A 75 -26.43 -1.35 19.71
CA GLY A 75 -26.06 -0.25 20.61
C GLY A 75 -25.20 -0.63 21.82
N PHE A 76 -25.08 -1.92 22.18
CA PHE A 76 -24.39 -2.33 23.41
C PHE A 76 -22.87 -2.07 23.40
N SER A 77 -22.28 -1.82 22.23
CA SER A 77 -20.84 -1.52 22.10
C SER A 77 -20.48 -0.03 22.19
N LEU A 78 -21.46 0.87 22.37
CA LEU A 78 -21.23 2.33 22.39
C LEU A 78 -20.23 2.77 23.46
N GLU A 79 -20.35 2.28 24.70
CA GLU A 79 -19.42 2.63 25.80
C GLU A 79 -18.02 2.05 25.59
N PHE A 80 -17.94 0.84 25.03
CA PHE A 80 -16.69 0.19 24.67
C PHE A 80 -15.92 1.01 23.61
N PHE A 81 -16.62 1.45 22.56
CA PHE A 81 -16.02 2.34 21.57
C PHE A 81 -15.69 3.71 22.15
N GLY A 82 -16.55 4.31 22.98
CA GLY A 82 -16.25 5.60 23.61
C GLY A 82 -14.93 5.60 24.40
N THR A 83 -14.57 4.47 25.02
CA THR A 83 -13.30 4.32 25.73
C THR A 83 -12.13 4.06 24.77
N LEU A 84 -12.35 3.34 23.67
CA LEU A 84 -11.33 2.97 22.70
C LEU A 84 -11.05 4.03 21.63
N ASP A 85 -12.04 4.87 21.30
CA ASP A 85 -11.97 5.98 20.33
C ASP A 85 -10.62 6.74 20.44
N PRO A 86 -10.23 7.29 21.61
CA PRO A 86 -8.99 8.07 21.69
C PRO A 86 -7.74 7.25 21.37
N PHE A 87 -7.67 5.98 21.78
CA PHE A 87 -6.53 5.12 21.48
C PHE A 87 -6.45 4.78 19.99
N ILE A 88 -7.59 4.59 19.34
CA ILE A 88 -7.66 4.30 17.91
C ILE A 88 -7.25 5.52 17.09
N HIS A 89 -7.75 6.72 17.43
CA HIS A 89 -7.34 7.96 16.74
C HIS A 89 -5.85 8.25 16.93
N ILE A 90 -5.28 7.97 18.10
CA ILE A 90 -3.82 8.06 18.33
C ILE A 90 -3.07 7.07 17.42
N ALA A 91 -3.54 5.82 17.32
CA ALA A 91 -2.93 4.83 16.45
C ALA A 91 -3.01 5.24 14.96
N ILE A 92 -4.14 5.79 14.52
CA ILE A 92 -4.32 6.34 13.17
C ILE A 92 -3.32 7.47 12.93
N LEU A 93 -3.16 8.40 13.88
CA LEU A 93 -2.18 9.49 13.80
C LEU A 93 -0.74 8.98 13.64
N VAL A 94 -0.35 7.98 14.43
CA VAL A 94 0.99 7.35 14.32
C VAL A 94 1.18 6.73 12.93
N LEU A 95 0.17 6.05 12.39
CA LEU A 95 0.21 5.48 11.04
C LEU A 95 0.29 6.56 9.96
N CYS A 96 -0.40 7.69 10.12
CA CYS A 96 -0.32 8.82 9.20
C CYS A 96 1.08 9.44 9.20
N VAL A 97 1.69 9.63 10.37
CA VAL A 97 3.09 10.12 10.47
C VAL A 97 4.06 9.15 9.81
N ASN A 98 3.90 7.84 10.05
CA ASN A 98 4.71 6.82 9.38
C ASN A 98 4.56 6.85 7.85
N SER A 99 3.35 7.09 7.33
CA SER A 99 3.12 7.24 5.89
C SER A 99 3.88 8.43 5.28
N VAL A 100 3.99 9.54 6.02
CA VAL A 100 4.81 10.70 5.61
C VAL A 100 6.29 10.34 5.56
N ILE A 101 6.80 9.69 6.61
CA ILE A 101 8.22 9.33 6.73
C ILE A 101 8.62 8.34 5.64
N GLN A 102 7.79 7.33 5.38
CA GLN A 102 8.06 6.30 4.38
C GLN A 102 7.82 6.79 2.94
N LYS A 103 7.29 8.01 2.75
CA LYS A 103 6.83 8.55 1.44
C LYS A 103 5.92 7.60 0.66
N ARG A 104 5.30 6.65 1.36
CA ARG A 104 4.39 5.64 0.81
C ARG A 104 3.05 5.83 1.52
N SER A 105 2.00 5.97 0.72
CA SER A 105 0.63 5.93 1.25
C SER A 105 0.33 4.52 1.77
N VAL A 106 -0.55 4.38 2.75
CA VAL A 106 -1.08 3.06 3.15
C VAL A 106 -1.72 2.34 1.95
N LEU A 107 -2.25 3.09 0.98
CA LEU A 107 -2.72 2.55 -0.30
C LEU A 107 -1.60 1.87 -1.09
N ASP A 108 -0.39 2.44 -1.15
CA ASP A 108 0.73 1.80 -1.85
C ASP A 108 1.09 0.47 -1.18
N SER A 109 1.06 0.40 0.15
CA SER A 109 1.33 -0.86 0.88
C SER A 109 0.23 -1.90 0.71
N ILE A 110 -1.03 -1.50 0.54
CA ILE A 110 -2.13 -2.43 0.26
C ILE A 110 -2.05 -2.93 -1.18
N ILE A 111 -1.77 -2.03 -2.15
CA ILE A 111 -1.66 -2.37 -3.57
C ILE A 111 -0.43 -3.25 -3.84
N ASP A 112 0.74 -2.94 -3.26
CA ASP A 112 1.97 -3.72 -3.45
C ASP A 112 1.90 -5.13 -2.81
N ARG A 113 0.98 -5.33 -1.86
CA ARG A 113 0.84 -6.59 -1.10
C ARG A 113 -0.41 -7.38 -1.49
N TRP A 114 -1.21 -6.87 -2.42
CA TRP A 114 -2.38 -7.57 -2.95
C TRP A 114 -1.92 -8.56 -4.03
N PRO A 115 -2.20 -9.87 -3.88
CA PRO A 115 -1.77 -10.88 -4.84
C PRO A 115 -2.70 -10.84 -6.05
N PHE A 116 -2.36 -10.03 -7.04
CA PHE A 116 -2.80 -10.21 -8.42
C PHE A 116 -1.59 -10.10 -9.33
#